data_AF-A0A815VA15-F1
#
_entry.id   AF-A0A815VA15-F1
#
_cell.length_a   1.000
_cell.length_b   1.000
_cell.length_c   1.000
_cell.angle_alpha   90.00
_cell.angle_beta   90.00
_cell.angle_gamma   90.00
#
_symmetry.space_group_name_H-M   'P 1'
#
loop_
_entity.id
_entity.type
_entity.pdbx_description
1 polymer ?
#
loop_
_entity_poly.entity_id
_entity_poly.type
_entity_poly.pdbx_seq_one_letter_code
_entity_poly.pdbx_strand_id
1 'polypeptide(L)'
;ATCYDGIQNGVETNIDCGGNCGSCANAQCITNVDCNSMNCIQSVCAAPTCNDGIQNGVETGIDCGGSCSSCAKAQCTTNADCSTKNCVQSACAVPTCNDGVQNGAETGTDCGGNCALCIGATCSRNGDCTVNNCINSVCVAPTCNDGVQNGAETGKDCGGNCGLCVGATCTTNAN
;
A
#
# COMPACT_ATOMS: atom_id res chain seq x y z
N ALA A 1 16.39 3.39 40.47
CA ALA A 1 16.64 2.80 39.16
C ALA A 1 17.74 3.57 38.49
N THR A 2 18.96 3.08 38.64
CA THR A 2 20.14 3.63 37.97
C THR A 2 20.68 2.55 37.07
N CYS A 3 21.09 2.91 35.85
CA CYS A 3 21.56 1.97 34.82
C CYS A 3 22.81 1.12 35.17
N TYR A 4 23.28 1.10 36.42
CA TYR A 4 24.54 0.48 36.85
C TYR A 4 24.46 0.00 38.31
N ASP A 5 23.31 -0.53 38.74
CA ASP A 5 23.08 -1.01 40.11
C ASP A 5 23.13 -2.54 40.28
N GLY A 6 23.46 -3.27 39.21
CA GLY A 6 23.74 -4.70 39.23
C GLY A 6 22.48 -5.58 39.25
N ILE A 7 21.28 -5.00 39.12
CA ILE A 7 20.00 -5.70 39.13
C ILE A 7 19.05 -5.11 38.08
N GLN A 8 18.24 -5.93 37.41
CA GLN A 8 17.29 -5.43 36.41
C GLN A 8 16.14 -4.67 37.08
N ASN A 9 16.10 -3.35 36.97
CA ASN A 9 15.05 -2.53 37.55
C ASN A 9 14.72 -1.26 36.73
N GLY A 10 13.58 -0.62 37.03
CA GLY A 10 13.17 0.61 36.36
C GLY A 10 12.84 0.43 34.87
N VAL A 11 13.58 1.11 33.99
CA VAL A 11 13.39 1.09 32.52
C VAL A 11 14.35 0.11 31.81
N GLU A 12 15.13 -0.64 32.57
CA GLU A 12 16.10 -1.59 32.04
C GLU A 12 15.41 -2.82 31.44
N THR A 13 15.88 -3.22 30.27
CA THR A 13 15.40 -4.42 29.57
C THR A 13 16.28 -5.64 29.86
N ASN A 14 17.49 -5.43 30.39
CA ASN A 14 18.38 -6.44 30.98
C ASN A 14 19.20 -5.76 32.11
N ILE A 15 19.88 -6.53 32.97
CA ILE A 15 20.66 -6.02 34.11
C ILE A 15 21.56 -4.88 33.63
N ASP A 16 21.32 -3.66 34.15
CA ASP A 16 22.11 -2.45 33.88
C ASP A 16 22.13 -1.98 32.40
N CYS A 17 21.16 -2.38 31.56
CA CYS A 17 21.11 -1.92 30.16
C CYS A 17 19.69 -1.92 29.55
N GLY A 18 19.57 -1.17 28.45
CA GLY A 18 18.36 -1.05 27.65
C GLY A 18 17.30 -0.05 28.15
N GLY A 19 16.27 0.16 27.33
CA GLY A 19 15.32 1.26 27.51
C GLY A 19 16.00 2.63 27.38
N ASN A 20 16.07 3.40 28.46
CA ASN A 20 16.82 4.67 28.51
C ASN A 20 18.28 4.49 28.98
N CYS A 21 18.66 3.25 29.30
CA CYS A 21 20.03 2.84 29.55
C CYS A 21 20.66 2.40 28.21
N GLY A 22 21.98 2.50 28.07
CA GLY A 22 22.69 2.16 26.83
C GLY A 22 22.39 0.75 26.32
N SER A 23 22.69 0.48 25.04
CA SER A 23 22.44 -0.81 24.40
C SER A 23 23.09 -1.97 25.15
N CYS A 24 22.38 -3.09 25.22
CA CYS A 24 22.86 -4.30 25.84
C CYS A 24 23.89 -4.99 24.91
N ALA A 25 25.08 -5.28 25.44
CA ALA A 25 26.08 -6.09 24.73
C ALA A 25 25.67 -7.57 24.63
N ASN A 26 24.72 -7.97 25.46
CA ASN A 26 24.17 -9.32 25.50
C ASN A 26 23.22 -9.48 24.31
N ALA A 27 23.24 -10.64 23.65
CA ALA A 27 22.36 -10.92 22.52
C ALA A 27 20.86 -10.93 22.87
N GLN A 28 20.45 -10.53 24.08
CA GLN A 28 19.05 -10.48 24.50
C GLN A 28 18.53 -9.04 24.54
N CYS A 29 17.31 -8.85 24.05
CA CYS A 29 16.66 -7.54 23.92
C CYS A 29 15.14 -7.64 24.18
N ILE A 30 14.50 -6.52 24.50
CA ILE A 30 13.03 -6.40 24.57
C ILE A 30 12.53 -5.46 23.46
N THR A 31 13.33 -4.44 23.14
CA THR A 31 13.05 -3.42 22.15
C THR A 31 14.25 -3.25 21.21
N ASN A 32 14.01 -2.66 20.04
CA ASN A 32 15.06 -2.43 19.04
C ASN A 32 16.23 -1.60 19.58
N VAL A 33 15.98 -0.60 20.42
CA VAL A 33 17.02 0.27 20.99
C VAL A 33 18.00 -0.46 21.91
N ASP A 34 17.63 -1.64 22.40
CA ASP A 34 18.50 -2.45 23.24
C ASP A 34 19.66 -3.06 22.44
N CYS A 35 19.56 -3.09 21.11
CA CYS A 35 20.55 -3.69 20.23
C CYS A 35 21.41 -2.63 19.54
N ASN A 36 22.72 -2.88 19.43
CA ASN A 36 23.60 -2.04 18.60
C ASN A 36 23.18 -2.03 17.12
N SER A 37 22.52 -3.09 16.66
CA SER A 37 21.92 -3.18 15.32
C SER A 37 20.59 -2.46 15.19
N MET A 38 19.99 -2.00 16.29
CA MET A 38 18.63 -1.48 16.34
C MET A 38 17.57 -2.50 15.85
N ASN A 39 17.87 -3.81 15.90
CA ASN A 39 16.99 -4.86 15.42
C ASN A 39 16.85 -5.98 16.46
N CYS A 40 15.70 -6.01 17.16
CA CYS A 40 15.37 -7.00 18.17
C CYS A 40 14.30 -7.97 17.64
N ILE A 41 14.67 -9.23 17.40
CA ILE A 41 13.77 -10.26 16.87
C ILE A 41 13.72 -11.41 17.86
N GLN A 42 12.53 -11.78 18.31
CA GLN A 42 12.32 -12.90 19.25
C GLN A 42 13.21 -12.79 20.51
N SER A 43 13.32 -11.57 21.04
CA SER A 43 14.17 -11.23 22.18
C SER A 43 15.67 -11.44 21.95
N VAL A 44 16.10 -11.51 20.70
CA VAL A 44 17.51 -11.63 20.32
C VAL A 44 17.92 -10.52 19.36
N CYS A 45 19.10 -9.92 19.58
CA CYS A 45 19.63 -8.92 18.65
C CYS A 45 20.05 -9.57 17.33
N ALA A 46 19.36 -9.18 16.25
CA ALA A 46 19.69 -9.60 14.89
C ALA A 46 20.62 -8.59 14.23
N ALA A 47 21.42 -9.03 13.24
CA ALA A 47 22.22 -8.10 12.45
C ALA A 47 21.32 -7.22 11.56
N PRO A 48 21.73 -5.97 11.25
CA PRO A 48 21.06 -5.13 10.26
C PRO A 48 20.96 -5.85 8.91
N THR A 49 19.79 -5.82 8.28
CA THR A 49 19.61 -6.33 6.91
C THR A 49 18.78 -5.38 6.08
N CYS A 50 19.03 -5.31 4.77
CA CYS A 50 18.35 -4.45 3.80
C CYS A 50 16.88 -4.82 3.53
N ASN A 51 16.22 -5.52 4.45
CA ASN A 51 14.85 -6.02 4.34
C ASN A 51 14.28 -6.42 5.72
N ASP A 52 14.79 -5.84 6.81
CA ASP A 52 14.25 -6.06 8.16
C ASP A 52 13.13 -5.08 8.55
N GLY A 53 12.81 -4.13 7.67
CA GLY A 53 11.72 -3.17 7.85
C GLY A 53 12.07 -2.01 8.77
N ILE A 54 13.35 -1.87 9.16
CA ILE A 54 13.81 -0.86 10.13
C ILE A 54 14.98 -0.12 9.50
N GLN A 55 14.98 1.22 9.55
CA GLN A 55 16.14 1.99 9.11
C GLN A 55 17.30 1.85 10.13
N ASN A 56 18.29 1.01 9.82
CA ASN A 56 19.41 0.73 10.71
C ASN A 56 20.75 0.55 9.97
N GLY A 57 21.84 0.31 10.72
CA GLY A 57 23.16 0.06 10.12
C GLY A 57 23.69 1.22 9.25
N VAL A 58 23.90 0.96 7.96
CA VAL A 58 24.42 1.94 6.98
C VAL A 58 23.34 2.51 6.05
N GLU A 59 22.07 2.22 6.34
CA GLU A 59 20.94 2.59 5.51
C GLU A 59 20.66 4.11 5.57
N THR A 60 20.31 4.68 4.42
CA THR A 60 19.92 6.11 4.30
C THR A 60 18.40 6.30 4.28
N GLY A 61 17.64 5.22 4.16
CA GLY A 61 16.18 5.13 4.31
C GLY A 61 15.82 3.70 4.75
N ILE A 62 14.56 3.43 5.09
CA ILE A 62 14.15 2.08 5.55
C ILE A 62 14.53 1.04 4.48
N ASP A 63 15.35 0.05 4.85
CA ASP A 63 15.79 -1.05 3.99
C ASP A 63 16.55 -0.62 2.71
N CYS A 64 17.13 0.59 2.67
CA CYS A 64 17.78 1.11 1.47
C CYS A 64 18.95 2.07 1.73
N GLY A 65 19.84 2.20 0.73
CA GLY A 65 21.00 3.08 0.77
C GLY A 65 22.24 2.48 1.44
N GLY A 66 23.35 3.22 1.41
CA GLY A 66 24.64 2.71 1.89
C GLY A 66 25.11 1.49 1.09
N SER A 67 25.23 0.33 1.76
CA SER A 67 25.54 -0.96 1.11
C SER A 67 24.31 -1.72 0.59
N CYS A 68 23.10 -1.23 0.85
CA CYS A 68 21.86 -1.77 0.32
C CYS A 68 21.54 -1.21 -1.08
N SER A 69 20.47 -1.70 -1.70
CA SER A 69 19.93 -1.10 -2.93
C SER A 69 19.68 0.39 -2.72
N SER A 70 19.96 1.21 -3.73
CA SER A 70 19.76 2.66 -3.65
C SER A 70 18.33 2.99 -3.24
N CYS A 71 18.17 3.87 -2.26
CA CYS A 71 16.86 4.40 -1.94
C CYS A 71 16.26 5.07 -3.18
N ALA A 72 14.98 4.80 -3.44
CA ALA A 72 14.22 5.61 -4.38
C ALA A 72 14.35 7.07 -3.94
N LYS A 73 14.63 7.98 -4.88
CA LYS A 73 14.70 9.41 -4.55
C LYS A 73 13.37 9.79 -3.92
N ALA A 74 13.39 10.28 -2.67
CA ALA A 74 12.22 10.86 -2.04
C ALA A 74 11.71 12.11 -2.77
N GLN A 75 12.50 12.63 -3.72
CA GLN A 75 12.18 13.80 -4.53
C GLN A 75 12.13 13.45 -6.01
N CYS A 76 11.03 13.79 -6.66
CA CYS A 76 10.80 13.54 -8.08
C CYS A 76 10.28 14.80 -8.78
N THR A 77 10.57 14.93 -10.06
CA THR A 77 10.02 15.98 -10.94
C THR A 77 9.09 15.39 -11.99
N THR A 78 9.33 14.15 -12.37
CA THR A 78 8.51 13.38 -13.29
C THR A 78 8.28 11.98 -12.74
N ASN A 79 7.23 11.31 -13.22
CA ASN A 79 6.94 9.92 -12.88
C ASN A 79 8.14 8.99 -13.12
N ALA A 80 8.94 9.25 -14.17
CA ALA A 80 10.11 8.45 -14.49
C ALA A 80 11.23 8.51 -13.44
N ASP A 81 11.23 9.52 -12.57
CA ASP A 81 12.22 9.66 -11.48
C ASP A 81 11.97 8.65 -10.35
N CYS A 82 10.77 8.06 -10.30
CA CYS A 82 10.34 7.13 -9.27
C CYS A 82 10.40 5.69 -9.78
N SER A 83 10.95 4.79 -8.96
CA SER A 83 10.84 3.34 -9.20
C SER A 83 9.37 2.89 -9.26
N THR A 84 8.50 3.59 -8.54
CA THR A 84 7.04 3.41 -8.56
C THR A 84 6.37 3.97 -9.80
N LYS A 85 7.08 4.73 -10.62
CA LYS A 85 6.52 5.51 -11.73
C LYS A 85 5.41 6.48 -11.34
N ASN A 86 5.32 6.86 -10.06
CA ASN A 86 4.30 7.77 -9.56
C ASN A 86 4.92 8.90 -8.76
N CYS A 87 4.93 10.10 -9.33
CA CYS A 87 5.45 11.31 -8.70
C CYS A 87 4.30 12.24 -8.32
N VAL A 88 4.04 12.38 -7.02
CA VAL A 88 2.97 13.22 -6.48
C VAL A 88 3.57 14.24 -5.53
N GLN A 89 3.29 15.53 -5.75
CA GLN A 89 3.77 16.62 -4.89
C GLN A 89 5.29 16.58 -4.65
N SER A 90 6.05 16.33 -5.71
CA SER A 90 7.50 16.17 -5.68
C SER A 90 8.01 15.00 -4.86
N ALA A 91 7.18 14.03 -4.49
CA ALA A 91 7.59 12.80 -3.82
C ALA A 91 7.11 11.54 -4.54
N CYS A 92 7.91 10.48 -4.47
CA CYS A 92 7.52 9.20 -5.04
C CYS A 92 6.43 8.57 -4.18
N ALA A 93 5.24 8.42 -4.76
CA ALA A 93 4.11 7.77 -4.13
C ALA A 93 4.12 6.26 -4.43
N VAL A 94 3.55 5.48 -3.52
CA VAL A 94 3.33 4.04 -3.73
C VAL A 94 2.25 3.87 -4.82
N PRO A 95 2.41 2.92 -5.76
CA PRO A 95 1.39 2.53 -6.72
C PRO A 95 0.04 2.24 -6.05
N THR A 96 -1.05 2.82 -6.55
CA THR A 96 -2.41 2.46 -6.12
C THR A 96 -3.33 2.29 -7.33
N CYS A 97 -4.34 1.43 -7.21
CA CYS A 97 -5.30 1.10 -8.27
C CYS A 97 -6.27 2.24 -8.66
N ASN A 98 -5.93 3.49 -8.36
CA ASN A 98 -6.74 4.68 -8.57
C ASN A 98 -5.90 5.97 -8.50
N ASP A 99 -4.60 5.88 -8.85
CA ASP A 99 -3.71 7.06 -8.89
C ASP A 99 -3.64 7.73 -10.28
N GLY A 100 -4.32 7.18 -11.28
CA GLY A 100 -4.39 7.74 -12.63
C GLY A 100 -3.18 7.39 -13.49
N VAL A 101 -2.29 6.51 -13.02
CA VAL A 101 -1.03 6.20 -13.69
C VAL A 101 -0.85 4.70 -13.82
N GLN A 102 -0.61 4.19 -15.04
CA GLN A 102 -0.30 2.78 -15.22
C GLN A 102 1.07 2.44 -14.60
N ASN A 103 1.07 1.83 -13.42
CA ASN A 103 2.28 1.54 -12.66
C ASN A 103 2.16 0.24 -11.84
N GLY A 104 3.20 -0.12 -11.09
CA GLY A 104 3.20 -1.34 -10.28
C GLY A 104 2.92 -2.63 -11.08
N ALA A 105 1.91 -3.39 -10.66
CA ALA A 105 1.49 -4.65 -11.28
C ALA A 105 0.35 -4.50 -12.31
N GLU A 106 -0.05 -3.28 -12.63
CA GLU A 106 -1.20 -3.00 -13.47
C GLU A 106 -0.96 -3.36 -14.94
N THR A 107 -1.98 -3.91 -15.58
CA THR A 107 -1.97 -4.24 -17.02
C THR A 107 -2.58 -3.14 -17.88
N GLY A 108 -3.35 -2.23 -17.29
CA GLY A 108 -3.84 -0.98 -17.87
C GLY A 108 -3.87 0.11 -16.80
N THR A 109 -4.16 1.36 -17.16
CA THR A 109 -4.21 2.46 -16.17
C THR A 109 -5.20 2.13 -15.04
N ASP A 110 -4.70 2.08 -13.79
CA ASP A 110 -5.49 1.79 -12.59
C ASP A 110 -6.20 0.41 -12.60
N CYS A 111 -5.73 -0.56 -13.40
CA CYS A 111 -6.41 -1.85 -13.53
C CYS A 111 -5.50 -3.04 -13.85
N GLY A 112 -5.91 -4.23 -13.40
CA GLY A 112 -5.24 -5.51 -13.61
C GLY A 112 -4.12 -5.83 -12.62
N GLY A 113 -3.56 -7.03 -12.75
CA GLY A 113 -2.61 -7.58 -11.79
C GLY A 113 -3.25 -7.78 -10.42
N ASN A 114 -2.85 -6.98 -9.43
CA ASN A 114 -3.43 -6.96 -8.09
C ASN A 114 -4.64 -6.03 -7.95
N CYS A 115 -4.95 -5.23 -8.98
CA CYS A 115 -6.11 -4.35 -9.05
C CYS A 115 -7.31 -5.05 -9.70
N ALA A 116 -8.49 -4.40 -9.66
CA ALA A 116 -9.64 -4.87 -10.39
C ALA A 116 -9.33 -5.02 -11.88
N LEU A 117 -9.92 -6.02 -12.53
CA LEU A 117 -9.60 -6.37 -13.91
C LEU A 117 -10.03 -5.27 -14.89
N CYS A 118 -9.17 -5.06 -15.89
CA CYS A 118 -9.44 -4.14 -16.99
C CYS A 118 -10.55 -4.68 -17.91
N ILE A 119 -11.18 -3.79 -18.67
CA ILE A 119 -12.08 -4.18 -19.77
C ILE A 119 -11.31 -5.09 -20.76
N GLY A 120 -11.94 -6.18 -21.19
CA GLY A 120 -11.38 -7.21 -22.06
C GLY A 120 -10.69 -8.36 -21.32
N ALA A 121 -10.49 -8.27 -20.00
CA ALA A 121 -9.89 -9.34 -19.20
C ALA A 121 -10.91 -10.42 -18.84
N THR A 122 -10.43 -11.66 -18.65
CA THR A 122 -11.28 -12.78 -18.24
C THR A 122 -11.69 -12.64 -16.77
N CYS A 123 -12.98 -12.73 -16.49
CA CYS A 123 -13.56 -12.57 -15.15
C CYS A 123 -14.51 -13.74 -14.80
N SER A 124 -14.79 -13.91 -13.51
CA SER A 124 -15.73 -14.93 -13.01
C SER A 124 -16.96 -14.32 -12.36
N ARG A 125 -16.86 -13.09 -11.87
CA ARG A 125 -17.94 -12.33 -11.22
C ARG A 125 -17.87 -10.88 -11.65
N ASN A 126 -19.02 -10.20 -11.61
CA ASN A 126 -19.12 -8.77 -11.92
C ASN A 126 -18.10 -7.92 -11.16
N GLY A 127 -17.96 -8.15 -9.85
CA GLY A 127 -17.03 -7.41 -9.00
C GLY A 127 -15.54 -7.62 -9.29
N ASP A 128 -15.17 -8.57 -10.15
CA ASP A 128 -13.78 -8.75 -10.57
C ASP A 128 -13.34 -7.61 -11.50
N CYS A 129 -14.29 -6.99 -12.20
CA CYS A 129 -14.03 -5.96 -13.19
C CYS A 129 -14.09 -4.57 -12.56
N THR A 130 -13.22 -3.66 -13.02
CA THR A 130 -13.26 -2.23 -12.69
C THR A 130 -14.64 -1.60 -12.86
N VAL A 131 -15.37 -2.02 -13.89
CA VAL A 131 -16.71 -1.55 -14.23
C VAL A 131 -17.85 -2.36 -13.60
N ASN A 132 -17.54 -3.30 -12.70
CA ASN A 132 -18.51 -4.22 -12.10
C ASN A 132 -19.36 -4.99 -13.12
N ASN A 133 -18.81 -5.31 -14.30
CA ASN A 133 -19.55 -5.93 -15.40
C ASN A 133 -18.77 -7.08 -16.04
N CYS A 134 -19.19 -8.31 -15.73
CA CYS A 134 -18.57 -9.53 -16.24
C CYS A 134 -19.58 -10.33 -17.07
N ILE A 135 -19.44 -10.31 -18.39
CA ILE A 135 -20.37 -10.95 -19.32
C ILE A 135 -19.61 -11.93 -20.19
N ASN A 136 -20.13 -13.16 -20.31
CA ASN A 136 -19.47 -14.26 -21.03
C ASN A 136 -18.01 -14.47 -20.56
N SER A 137 -17.79 -14.34 -19.25
CA SER A 137 -16.48 -14.43 -18.61
C SER A 137 -15.47 -13.37 -19.05
N VAL A 138 -15.92 -12.23 -19.59
CA VAL A 138 -15.06 -11.10 -19.98
C VAL A 138 -15.58 -9.81 -19.37
N CYS A 139 -14.67 -8.97 -18.87
CA CYS A 139 -15.01 -7.62 -18.42
C CYS A 139 -15.42 -6.79 -19.62
N VAL A 140 -16.66 -6.32 -19.66
CA VAL A 140 -17.18 -5.53 -20.79
C VAL A 140 -17.64 -4.17 -20.31
N ALA A 141 -17.57 -3.18 -21.20
CA ALA A 141 -18.10 -1.86 -20.87
C ALA A 141 -19.59 -1.97 -20.52
N PRO A 142 -20.07 -1.24 -19.50
CA PRO A 142 -21.47 -1.21 -19.13
C PRO A 142 -22.33 -0.70 -20.29
N THR A 143 -23.44 -1.38 -20.59
CA THR A 143 -24.42 -0.94 -21.61
C THR A 143 -25.83 -0.96 -21.04
N CYS A 144 -26.71 -0.10 -21.54
CA CYS A 144 -28.10 0.07 -21.05
C CYS A 144 -29.04 -1.12 -21.32
N ASN A 145 -28.51 -2.31 -21.57
CA ASN A 145 -29.23 -3.52 -21.94
C ASN A 145 -28.39 -4.78 -21.68
N ASP A 146 -27.45 -4.70 -20.74
CA ASP A 146 -26.50 -5.76 -20.40
C ASP A 146 -27.00 -6.69 -19.28
N GLY A 147 -28.17 -6.39 -18.71
CA GLY A 147 -28.83 -7.23 -17.73
C GLY A 147 -28.27 -7.08 -16.32
N VAL A 148 -27.45 -6.07 -16.04
CA VAL A 148 -26.95 -5.75 -14.70
C VAL A 148 -27.26 -4.29 -14.36
N GLN A 149 -27.04 -3.87 -13.11
CA GLN A 149 -27.15 -2.45 -12.74
C GLN A 149 -25.74 -1.93 -12.49
N ASN A 150 -25.21 -1.16 -13.44
CA ASN A 150 -23.83 -0.69 -13.39
C ASN A 150 -23.66 0.69 -14.07
N GLY A 151 -22.44 1.23 -14.08
CA GLY A 151 -22.16 2.51 -14.73
C GLY A 151 -22.98 3.68 -14.15
N ALA A 152 -23.73 4.38 -15.01
CA ALA A 152 -24.56 5.52 -14.63
C ALA A 152 -26.03 5.15 -14.35
N GLU A 153 -26.36 3.86 -14.37
CA GLU A 153 -27.73 3.38 -14.23
C GLU A 153 -28.28 3.57 -12.82
N THR A 154 -29.49 4.13 -12.70
CA THR A 154 -30.19 4.27 -11.42
C THR A 154 -31.08 3.07 -11.10
N GLY A 155 -31.36 2.24 -12.10
CA GLY A 155 -31.98 0.92 -11.96
C GLY A 155 -31.41 -0.02 -13.02
N LYS A 156 -31.64 -1.33 -12.89
CA LYS A 156 -31.14 -2.32 -13.86
C LYS A 156 -31.49 -1.93 -15.31
N ASP A 157 -30.47 -1.73 -16.15
CA ASP A 157 -30.60 -1.34 -17.56
C ASP A 157 -31.32 0.02 -17.80
N CYS A 158 -31.37 0.92 -16.81
CA CYS A 158 -32.12 2.18 -16.93
C CYS A 158 -31.63 3.32 -16.02
N GLY A 159 -31.91 4.56 -16.44
CA GLY A 159 -31.59 5.78 -15.70
C GLY A 159 -30.17 6.31 -15.90
N GLY A 160 -29.92 7.52 -15.38
CA GLY A 160 -28.71 8.28 -15.71
C GLY A 160 -28.67 8.67 -17.19
N ASN A 161 -27.67 8.16 -17.92
CA ASN A 161 -27.58 8.30 -19.37
C ASN A 161 -28.35 7.21 -20.14
N CYS A 162 -28.84 6.18 -19.44
CA CYS A 162 -29.76 5.19 -19.97
C CYS A 162 -31.20 5.72 -19.87
N GLY A 163 -32.08 5.24 -20.76
CA GLY A 163 -33.48 5.67 -20.82
C GLY A 163 -34.18 5.59 -19.45
N LEU A 164 -35.24 6.37 -19.26
CA LEU A 164 -35.97 6.42 -17.99
C LEU A 164 -36.41 5.03 -17.54
N CYS A 165 -36.19 4.73 -16.26
CA CYS A 165 -36.66 3.49 -15.65
C CYS A 165 -38.18 3.41 -15.70
N VAL A 166 -38.71 2.24 -16.07
CA VAL A 166 -40.15 1.99 -16.05
C VAL A 166 -40.65 2.08 -14.61
N GLY A 167 -41.53 3.06 -14.34
CA GLY A 167 -42.05 3.35 -13.01
C GLY A 167 -41.31 4.45 -12.24
N ALA A 168 -40.29 5.09 -12.84
CA ALA A 168 -39.71 6.30 -12.27
C ALA A 168 -40.75 7.44 -12.34
N THR A 169 -41.17 7.94 -11.18
CA THR A 169 -41.95 9.17 -11.09
C THR A 169 -41.00 10.37 -11.25
N CYS A 170 -41.36 11.31 -12.11
CA CYS A 170 -40.60 12.55 -12.25
C CYS A 170 -40.63 13.33 -10.92
N THR A 171 -39.52 13.35 -10.19
CA THR A 171 -39.30 14.34 -9.14
C THR A 171 -38.73 15.59 -9.79
N THR A 172 -39.61 16.52 -10.17
CA THR A 172 -39.27 17.94 -10.41
C THR A 172 -38.40 18.45 -9.24
N ASN A 173 -37.29 19.17 -9.37
CA ASN A 173 -36.89 20.25 -10.27
C ASN A 173 -35.34 20.31 -10.35
N ALA A 174 -34.78 20.52 -11.54
CA ALA A 174 -33.52 21.22 -11.67
C ALA A 174 -33.86 22.67 -12.08
N ASN A 175 -33.72 23.60 -11.12
CA ASN A 175 -33.59 25.02 -11.41
C ASN A 175 -32.17 25.32 -11.88
#